data_AF-A0A1S6HNQ0-F1
#
_entry.id   AF-A0A1S6HNQ0-F1
#
_cell.length_a   1.000
_cell.length_b   1.000
_cell.length_c   1.000
_cell.angle_alpha   90.00
_cell.angle_beta   90.00
_cell.angle_gamma   90.00
#
_symmetry.space_group_name_H-M   'P 1'
#
loop_
_entity.id
_entity.type
_entity.pdbx_description
1 polymer ?
#
loop_
_entity_poly.entity_id
_entity_poly.type
_entity_poly.pdbx_seq_one_letter_code
_entity_poly.pdbx_strand_id
1 'polypeptide(L)'
;MILSSIVLYIILFTFLRYHEAIYQIVRWDSGIRKVVIFRLDSIGFGVLIAWICYYYEGFVLIHKKNMLFTGLLLLMLSIIVFSYSTLTTRETMFNKTLLFTITNSSLALLLPWFNYICSNNKLTIKLVSYVSITSYSMYLVHLSFVIPGIKKVLMANIPWYLNYVLYYVSTMLISILIYKYFERPITKLREKF
;
A
#
# COMPACT_ATOMS: atom_id res chain seq x y z
N MET A 1 -26.91 0.26 -8.93
CA MET A 1 -26.16 1.40 -9.51
C MET A 1 -24.76 1.57 -8.91
N ILE A 2 -24.61 1.57 -7.57
CA ILE A 2 -23.29 1.78 -6.93
C ILE A 2 -22.31 0.61 -7.15
N LEU A 3 -22.78 -0.64 -7.00
CA LEU A 3 -21.93 -1.82 -7.25
C LEU A 3 -21.45 -1.88 -8.70
N SER A 4 -22.34 -1.62 -9.66
CA SER A 4 -22.00 -1.62 -11.09
C SER A 4 -20.95 -0.55 -11.43
N SER A 5 -21.00 0.64 -10.80
CA SER A 5 -19.97 1.66 -11.00
C SER A 5 -18.61 1.24 -10.43
N ILE A 6 -18.56 0.59 -9.27
CA ILE A 6 -17.31 0.10 -8.66
C ILE A 6 -16.68 -0.98 -9.54
N VAL A 7 -17.48 -1.93 -10.01
CA VAL A 7 -17.01 -3.01 -10.88
C VAL A 7 -16.51 -2.45 -12.22
N LEU A 8 -17.24 -1.51 -12.83
CA LEU A 8 -16.82 -0.86 -14.07
C LEU A 8 -15.51 -0.08 -13.89
N TYR A 9 -15.35 0.62 -12.76
CA TYR A 9 -14.11 1.30 -12.40
C TYR A 9 -12.92 0.32 -12.32
N ILE A 10 -13.06 -0.80 -11.60
CA ILE A 10 -12.00 -1.81 -11.48
C ILE A 10 -11.65 -2.40 -12.85
N ILE A 11 -12.66 -2.74 -13.66
CA ILE A 11 -12.47 -3.31 -14.99
C ILE A 11 -11.73 -2.33 -15.89
N LEU A 12 -12.11 -1.05 -15.89
CA LEU A 12 -11.49 -0.01 -16.72
C LEU A 12 -9.99 0.10 -16.44
N PHE A 13 -9.58 0.24 -15.17
CA PHE A 13 -8.16 0.40 -14.83
C PHE A 13 -7.36 -0.90 -15.00
N THR A 14 -7.99 -2.06 -14.77
CA THR A 14 -7.35 -3.35 -15.04
C THR A 14 -7.14 -3.57 -16.54
N PHE A 15 -8.11 -3.18 -17.36
CA PHE A 15 -8.02 -3.24 -18.82
C PHE A 15 -6.93 -2.32 -19.35
N LEU A 16 -6.87 -1.07 -18.88
CA LEU A 16 -5.79 -0.14 -19.24
C LEU A 16 -4.41 -0.72 -18.94
N ARG A 17 -4.24 -1.36 -17.76
CA ARG A 17 -3.00 -2.04 -17.41
C ARG A 17 -2.69 -3.21 -18.34
N TYR A 18 -3.69 -4.00 -18.71
CA TYR A 18 -3.51 -5.16 -19.59
C TYR A 18 -3.15 -4.74 -21.01
N HIS A 19 -3.80 -3.70 -21.52
CA HIS A 19 -3.49 -3.08 -22.81
C HIS A 19 -2.02 -2.64 -22.85
N GLU A 20 -1.59 -1.86 -21.86
CA GLU A 20 -0.22 -1.33 -21.80
C GLU A 20 0.83 -2.41 -21.60
N ALA A 21 0.52 -3.48 -20.85
CA ALA A 21 1.41 -4.61 -20.68
C ALA A 21 1.65 -5.41 -21.99
N ILE A 22 0.68 -5.43 -22.90
CA ILE A 22 0.78 -6.16 -24.18
C ILE A 22 1.47 -5.33 -25.27
N TYR A 23 1.07 -4.07 -25.43
CA TYR A 23 1.44 -3.29 -26.61
C TYR A 23 2.79 -2.61 -26.51
N GLN A 24 3.17 -2.17 -25.31
CA GLN A 24 4.46 -1.56 -25.10
C GLN A 24 5.36 -2.59 -24.41
N ILE A 25 6.59 -2.78 -24.90
CA ILE A 25 7.61 -3.60 -24.22
C ILE A 25 8.10 -2.81 -23.00
N VAL A 26 7.21 -2.59 -22.05
CA VAL A 26 7.44 -1.77 -20.86
C VAL A 26 8.08 -2.63 -19.79
N ARG A 27 9.15 -2.12 -19.18
CA ARG A 27 9.70 -2.73 -17.97
C ARG A 27 8.69 -2.69 -16.83
N TRP A 28 8.59 -3.79 -16.10
CA TRP A 28 7.64 -3.94 -15.01
C TRP A 28 7.73 -2.81 -13.97
N ASP A 29 8.95 -2.45 -13.55
CA ASP A 29 9.16 -1.46 -12.50
C ASP A 29 8.86 -0.02 -12.96
N SER A 30 9.45 0.41 -14.09
CA SER A 30 9.41 1.81 -14.50
C SER A 30 8.11 2.24 -15.14
N GLY A 31 7.44 1.37 -15.91
CA GLY A 31 6.26 1.80 -16.66
C GLY A 31 4.95 1.10 -16.33
N ILE A 32 4.96 0.10 -15.45
CA ILE A 32 3.70 -0.42 -14.87
C ILE A 32 3.62 -0.08 -13.38
N ARG A 33 4.67 -0.39 -12.61
CA ARG A 33 4.60 -0.25 -11.15
C ARG A 33 4.58 1.18 -10.64
N LYS A 34 5.34 2.07 -11.27
CA LYS A 34 5.46 3.48 -10.86
C LYS A 34 4.40 4.39 -11.47
N VAL A 35 3.59 3.89 -12.41
CA VAL A 35 2.55 4.67 -13.08
C VAL A 35 1.25 4.60 -12.28
N VAL A 36 0.80 5.76 -11.79
CA VAL A 36 -0.36 5.88 -10.90
C VAL A 36 -1.64 5.36 -11.53
N ILE A 37 -1.86 5.63 -12.83
CA ILE A 37 -3.10 5.29 -13.54
C ILE A 37 -3.37 3.77 -13.49
N PHE A 38 -2.34 2.94 -13.64
CA PHE A 38 -2.49 1.46 -13.62
C PHE A 38 -2.65 0.87 -12.21
N ARG A 39 -2.62 1.72 -11.18
CA ARG A 39 -2.76 1.36 -9.76
C ARG A 39 -4.06 1.86 -9.16
N LEU A 40 -4.85 2.63 -9.90
CA LEU A 40 -6.13 3.13 -9.42
C LEU A 40 -7.14 2.00 -9.17
N ASP A 41 -6.96 0.83 -9.77
CA ASP A 41 -7.73 -0.40 -9.49
C ASP A 41 -7.63 -0.83 -8.01
N SER A 42 -6.48 -0.60 -7.36
CA SER A 42 -6.27 -0.95 -5.93
C SER A 42 -7.27 -0.28 -5.00
N ILE A 43 -7.60 0.99 -5.26
CA ILE A 43 -8.60 1.76 -4.51
C ILE A 43 -9.98 1.13 -4.71
N GLY A 44 -10.29 0.70 -5.94
CA GLY A 44 -11.55 0.05 -6.28
C GLY A 44 -11.76 -1.24 -5.49
N PHE A 45 -10.73 -2.09 -5.35
CA PHE A 45 -10.81 -3.30 -4.52
C PHE A 45 -11.08 -2.99 -3.04
N GLY A 46 -10.45 -1.93 -2.50
CA GLY A 46 -10.71 -1.46 -1.14
C GLY A 46 -12.14 -0.96 -0.93
N VAL A 47 -12.67 -0.20 -1.90
CA VAL A 47 -14.07 0.26 -1.86
C VAL A 47 -15.05 -0.90 -2.00
N LEU A 48 -14.74 -1.88 -2.84
CA LEU A 48 -15.57 -3.08 -3.02
C LEU A 48 -15.70 -3.86 -1.71
N ILE A 49 -14.60 -4.12 -1.00
CA ILE A 49 -14.68 -4.85 0.26
C ILE A 49 -15.38 -4.03 1.36
N ALA A 50 -15.18 -2.71 1.38
CA ALA A 50 -15.90 -1.82 2.30
C ALA A 50 -17.42 -1.87 2.05
N TRP A 51 -17.83 -1.90 0.78
CA TRP A 51 -19.23 -2.09 0.38
C TRP A 51 -19.78 -3.44 0.88
N ILE A 52 -19.02 -4.53 0.74
CA ILE A 52 -19.41 -5.84 1.27
C ILE A 52 -19.57 -5.81 2.80
N CYS A 53 -18.62 -5.21 3.52
CA CYS A 53 -18.68 -5.07 4.97
C CYS A 53 -19.91 -4.27 5.43
N TYR A 54 -20.33 -3.25 4.67
CA TYR A 54 -21.47 -2.42 5.02
C TYR A 54 -22.82 -3.11 4.76
N TYR A 55 -23.00 -3.75 3.59
CA TYR A 55 -24.29 -4.34 3.21
C TYR A 55 -24.47 -5.79 3.68
N TYR A 56 -23.39 -6.55 3.84
CA TYR A 56 -23.42 -7.98 4.17
C TYR A 56 -22.69 -8.28 5.48
N GLU A 57 -22.89 -7.44 6.49
CA GLU A 57 -22.20 -7.55 7.78
C GLU A 57 -22.30 -8.96 8.39
N GLY A 58 -23.49 -9.57 8.38
CA GLY A 58 -23.70 -10.92 8.91
C GLY A 58 -22.87 -12.00 8.21
N PHE A 59 -22.75 -11.93 6.88
CA PHE A 59 -21.92 -12.84 6.11
C PHE A 59 -20.43 -12.64 6.42
N VAL A 60 -20.00 -11.37 6.48
CA VAL A 60 -18.61 -11.03 6.80
C VAL A 60 -18.25 -11.49 8.21
N LEU A 61 -19.13 -11.33 9.19
CA LEU A 61 -18.88 -11.74 10.57
C LEU A 61 -18.60 -13.25 10.68
N ILE A 62 -19.35 -14.06 9.93
CA ILE A 62 -19.19 -15.52 9.87
C ILE A 62 -17.89 -15.90 9.16
N HIS A 63 -17.60 -15.26 8.03
CA HIS A 63 -16.48 -15.65 7.16
C HIS A 63 -15.18 -14.85 7.35
N LYS A 64 -15.11 -13.89 8.29
CA LYS A 64 -13.94 -13.01 8.48
C LYS A 64 -12.62 -13.75 8.65
N LYS A 65 -12.61 -14.89 9.35
CA LYS A 65 -11.40 -15.71 9.54
C LYS A 65 -11.00 -16.39 8.24
N ASN A 66 -11.96 -16.89 7.48
CA ASN A 66 -11.71 -17.50 6.17
C ASN A 66 -11.20 -16.45 5.19
N MET A 67 -11.80 -15.26 5.16
CA MET A 67 -11.34 -14.12 4.35
C MET A 67 -9.91 -13.69 4.71
N LEU A 68 -9.59 -13.64 6.01
CA LEU A 68 -8.22 -13.38 6.45
C LEU A 68 -7.26 -14.45 5.96
N PHE A 69 -7.59 -15.73 6.15
CA PHE A 69 -6.70 -16.82 5.78
C PHE A 69 -6.50 -16.89 4.26
N THR A 70 -7.55 -16.72 3.47
CA THR A 70 -7.46 -16.66 2.01
C THR A 70 -6.67 -15.43 1.55
N GLY A 71 -6.91 -14.27 2.16
CA GLY A 71 -6.14 -13.06 1.90
C GLY A 71 -4.65 -13.25 2.21
N LEU A 72 -4.32 -13.83 3.36
CA LEU A 72 -2.93 -14.07 3.77
C LEU A 72 -2.23 -15.10 2.88
N LEU A 73 -2.94 -16.16 2.48
CA LEU A 73 -2.43 -17.17 1.55
C LEU A 73 -2.16 -16.57 0.16
N LEU A 74 -3.11 -15.79 -0.38
CA LEU A 74 -2.94 -15.10 -1.66
C LEU A 74 -1.80 -14.08 -1.60
N LEU A 75 -1.66 -13.37 -0.49
CA LEU A 75 -0.58 -12.41 -0.27
C LEU A 75 0.78 -13.12 -0.21
N MET A 76 0.90 -14.23 0.53
CA MET A 76 2.09 -15.06 0.55
C MET A 76 2.44 -15.60 -0.84
N LEU A 77 1.45 -16.11 -1.57
CA LEU A 77 1.64 -16.58 -2.96
C LEU A 77 2.17 -15.45 -3.85
N SER A 78 1.59 -14.24 -3.74
CA SER A 78 2.04 -13.09 -4.53
C SER A 78 3.49 -12.70 -4.23
N ILE A 79 3.92 -12.80 -2.97
CA ILE A 79 5.30 -12.53 -2.56
C ILE A 79 6.26 -13.59 -3.11
N ILE A 80 5.87 -14.88 -3.07
CA ILE A 80 6.69 -15.97 -3.61
C ILE A 80 6.86 -15.84 -5.13
N VAL A 81 5.77 -15.54 -5.85
CA VAL A 81 5.84 -15.34 -7.30
C VAL A 81 6.70 -14.11 -7.64
N PHE A 82 6.55 -13.03 -6.87
CA PHE A 82 7.36 -11.83 -7.03
C PHE A 82 8.86 -12.12 -6.77
N SER A 83 9.19 -12.79 -5.66
CA SER A 83 10.58 -13.10 -5.33
C SER A 83 11.22 -14.01 -6.38
N TYR A 84 10.51 -15.03 -6.85
CA TYR A 84 10.98 -15.90 -7.93
C TYR A 84 11.25 -15.12 -9.23
N SER A 85 10.35 -14.19 -9.60
CA SER A 85 10.56 -13.35 -10.78
C SER A 85 11.78 -12.44 -10.66
N THR A 86 12.00 -11.86 -9.48
CA THR A 86 13.17 -11.01 -9.24
C THR A 86 14.47 -11.79 -9.32
N LEU A 87 14.51 -13.03 -8.79
CA LEU A 87 15.69 -13.90 -8.83
C LEU A 87 16.01 -14.38 -10.25
N THR A 88 14.99 -14.67 -11.05
CA THR A 88 15.17 -15.17 -12.42
C THR A 88 15.31 -14.05 -13.46
N THR A 89 15.15 -12.78 -13.07
CA THR A 89 15.09 -11.60 -13.96
C THR A 89 14.08 -11.72 -15.10
N ARG A 90 13.14 -12.66 -15.01
CA ARG A 90 12.11 -12.90 -16.02
C ARG A 90 10.89 -12.06 -15.71
N GLU A 91 10.63 -11.07 -16.56
CA GLU A 91 9.39 -10.30 -16.54
C GLU A 91 8.32 -11.03 -17.35
N THR A 92 7.48 -11.83 -16.69
CA THR A 92 6.34 -12.49 -17.36
C THR A 92 5.12 -11.56 -17.43
N MET A 93 4.22 -11.83 -18.38
CA MET A 93 2.93 -11.11 -18.46
C MET A 93 2.11 -11.23 -17.17
N PHE A 94 2.22 -12.36 -16.48
CA PHE A 94 1.57 -12.58 -15.18
C PHE A 94 2.00 -11.52 -14.15
N ASN A 95 3.30 -11.22 -14.07
CA ASN A 95 3.83 -10.26 -13.10
C ASN A 95 3.43 -8.81 -13.43
N LYS A 96 3.29 -8.51 -14.73
CA LYS A 96 2.86 -7.20 -15.22
C LYS A 96 1.38 -6.91 -14.99
N THR A 97 0.55 -7.93 -14.84
CA THR A 97 -0.91 -7.77 -14.83
C THR A 97 -1.58 -8.41 -13.61
N LEU A 98 -1.65 -9.74 -13.58
CA LEU A 98 -2.38 -10.54 -12.60
C LEU A 98 -1.81 -10.41 -11.19
N LEU A 99 -0.48 -10.28 -11.07
CA LEU A 99 0.17 -10.12 -9.78
C LEU A 99 -0.39 -8.90 -9.02
N PHE A 100 -0.65 -7.79 -9.70
CA PHE A 100 -1.26 -6.61 -9.08
C PHE A 100 -2.70 -6.84 -8.65
N THR A 101 -3.50 -7.53 -9.49
CA THR A 101 -4.87 -7.88 -9.12
C THR A 101 -4.90 -8.77 -7.88
N ILE A 102 -4.01 -9.77 -7.81
CA ILE A 102 -3.89 -10.70 -6.68
C ILE A 102 -3.40 -9.98 -5.41
N THR A 103 -2.43 -9.07 -5.53
CA THR A 103 -1.97 -8.29 -4.36
C THR A 103 -3.06 -7.35 -3.85
N ASN A 104 -3.81 -6.71 -4.75
CA ASN A 104 -4.87 -5.79 -4.37
C ASN A 104 -6.05 -6.52 -3.74
N SER A 105 -6.47 -7.66 -4.30
CA SER A 105 -7.55 -8.47 -3.75
C SER A 105 -7.17 -9.12 -2.42
N SER A 106 -5.93 -9.59 -2.28
CA SER A 106 -5.44 -10.18 -1.03
C SER A 106 -5.41 -9.16 0.12
N LEU A 107 -4.90 -7.95 -0.13
CA LEU A 107 -4.96 -6.85 0.84
C LEU A 107 -6.40 -6.43 1.18
N ALA A 108 -7.28 -6.37 0.18
CA ALA A 108 -8.69 -6.08 0.42
C ALA A 108 -9.35 -7.14 1.33
N LEU A 109 -9.08 -8.43 1.12
CA LEU A 109 -9.63 -9.53 1.92
C LEU A 109 -9.14 -9.56 3.38
N LEU A 110 -8.03 -8.90 3.70
CA LEU A 110 -7.53 -8.76 5.06
C LEU A 110 -8.35 -7.73 5.88
N LEU A 111 -8.88 -6.69 5.21
CA LEU A 111 -9.57 -5.56 5.86
C LEU A 111 -10.78 -5.96 6.75
N PRO A 112 -11.67 -6.89 6.34
CA PRO A 112 -12.83 -7.25 7.15
C PRO A 112 -12.46 -7.74 8.55
N TRP A 113 -11.38 -8.51 8.68
CA TRP A 113 -10.97 -9.00 10.00
C TRP A 113 -10.47 -7.87 10.90
N PHE A 114 -9.64 -6.96 10.37
CA PHE A 114 -9.15 -5.79 11.11
C PHE A 114 -10.28 -4.85 11.55
N ASN A 115 -11.37 -4.76 10.78
CA ASN A 115 -12.52 -3.94 11.15
C ASN A 115 -13.19 -4.39 12.46
N TYR A 116 -13.12 -5.68 12.80
CA TYR A 116 -13.68 -6.21 14.05
C TYR A 116 -12.67 -6.30 15.19
N ILE A 117 -11.41 -5.88 15.00
CA ILE A 117 -10.43 -5.85 16.08
C ILE A 117 -10.63 -4.56 16.86
N CYS A 118 -11.20 -4.70 18.05
CA CYS A 118 -11.24 -3.63 19.03
C CYS A 118 -10.19 -3.89 20.12
N SER A 119 -9.43 -2.86 20.49
CA SER A 119 -8.53 -2.88 21.66
C SER A 119 -9.09 -1.96 22.73
N ASN A 120 -9.17 -2.42 23.98
CA ASN A 120 -9.62 -1.58 25.09
C ASN A 120 -8.50 -0.74 25.70
N ASN A 121 -7.24 -1.01 25.33
CA ASN A 121 -6.10 -0.31 25.91
C ASN A 121 -5.87 1.02 25.17
N LYS A 122 -6.04 2.14 25.90
CA LYS A 122 -5.83 3.49 25.35
C LYS A 122 -4.42 3.70 24.81
N LEU A 123 -3.41 3.03 25.40
CA LEU A 123 -2.02 3.16 24.99
C LEU A 123 -1.78 2.50 23.62
N THR A 124 -2.31 1.30 23.39
CA THR A 124 -2.17 0.60 22.11
C THR A 124 -2.87 1.35 20.99
N ILE A 125 -4.10 1.83 21.23
CA ILE A 125 -4.83 2.67 20.27
C ILE A 125 -4.01 3.89 19.90
N LYS A 126 -3.50 4.63 20.91
CA LYS A 126 -2.72 5.85 20.67
C LYS A 126 -1.45 5.59 19.86
N LEU A 127 -0.72 4.51 20.16
CA LEU A 127 0.49 4.13 19.44
C LEU A 127 0.17 3.74 17.99
N VAL A 128 -0.80 2.86 17.78
CA VAL A 128 -1.21 2.42 16.44
C VAL A 128 -1.69 3.61 15.62
N SER A 129 -2.58 4.44 16.15
CA SER A 129 -3.07 5.63 15.45
C SER A 129 -1.93 6.61 15.11
N TYR A 130 -0.98 6.81 16.02
CA TYR A 130 0.17 7.67 15.76
C TYR A 130 1.03 7.14 14.60
N VAL A 131 1.31 5.84 14.58
CA VAL A 131 2.04 5.19 13.48
C VAL A 131 1.24 5.26 12.18
N SER A 132 -0.06 4.97 12.21
CA SER A 132 -0.93 5.01 11.02
C SER A 132 -0.95 6.39 10.38
N ILE A 133 -1.07 7.45 11.18
CA ILE A 133 -1.12 8.82 10.66
C ILE A 133 0.25 9.25 10.14
N THR A 134 1.34 8.92 10.85
CA THR A 134 2.70 9.30 10.43
C THR A 134 3.23 8.48 9.24
N SER A 135 2.66 7.30 8.96
CA SER A 135 3.05 6.42 7.86
C SER A 135 3.03 7.12 6.50
N TYR A 136 2.08 8.04 6.27
CA TYR A 136 2.01 8.79 5.02
C TYR A 136 3.20 9.74 4.86
N SER A 137 3.50 10.54 5.89
CA SER A 137 4.68 11.41 5.88
C SER A 137 5.98 10.60 5.75
N MET A 138 6.09 9.44 6.41
CA MET A 138 7.25 8.55 6.27
C MET A 138 7.44 8.12 4.81
N TYR A 139 6.36 7.73 4.13
CA TYR A 139 6.39 7.34 2.72
C TYR A 139 6.87 8.48 1.81
N LEU A 140 6.46 9.72 2.03
CA LEU A 140 6.95 10.84 1.22
C LEU A 140 8.43 11.16 1.49
N VAL A 141 8.82 11.13 2.76
CA VAL A 141 10.11 11.61 3.24
C VAL A 141 11.25 10.66 2.92
N HIS A 142 11.03 9.34 3.08
CA HIS A 142 12.11 8.37 2.95
C HIS A 142 12.75 8.38 1.54
N LEU A 143 11.93 8.43 0.49
CA LEU A 143 12.39 8.46 -0.90
C LEU A 143 12.87 9.84 -1.33
N SER A 144 12.14 10.90 -0.98
CA SER A 144 12.38 12.24 -1.53
C SER A 144 13.54 12.97 -0.86
N PHE A 145 13.68 12.82 0.47
CA PHE A 145 14.65 13.58 1.25
C PHE A 145 15.74 12.69 1.85
N VAL A 146 15.35 11.59 2.50
CA VAL A 146 16.29 10.84 3.34
C VAL A 146 17.28 10.04 2.51
N ILE A 147 16.83 9.32 1.48
CA ILE A 147 17.75 8.55 0.62
C ILE A 147 18.78 9.48 -0.06
N PRO A 148 18.41 10.59 -0.74
CA PRO A 148 19.38 11.50 -1.32
C PRO A 148 20.30 12.18 -0.28
N GLY A 149 19.74 12.57 0.87
CA GLY A 149 20.50 13.21 1.95
C GLY A 149 21.56 12.27 2.52
N ILE A 150 21.17 11.04 2.85
CA ILE A 150 22.09 10.03 3.36
C ILE A 150 23.08 9.61 2.29
N LYS A 151 22.72 9.50 1.01
CA LYS A 151 23.69 9.23 -0.07
C LYS A 151 24.82 10.27 -0.16
N LYS A 152 24.52 11.55 0.10
CA LYS A 152 25.55 12.60 0.15
C LYS A 152 26.45 12.47 1.38
N VAL A 153 25.90 12.06 2.53
CA VAL A 153 26.64 11.83 3.78
C VAL A 153 27.42 10.50 3.76
N LEU A 154 26.91 9.49 3.05
CA LEU A 154 27.44 8.13 2.88
C LEU A 154 28.78 8.05 2.14
N MET A 155 29.26 9.13 1.54
CA MET A 155 30.66 9.19 1.06
C MET A 155 31.67 9.20 2.22
N ALA A 156 31.23 9.37 3.47
CA ALA A 156 32.06 9.19 4.65
C ALA A 156 32.12 7.71 5.07
N ASN A 157 33.29 7.25 5.50
CA ASN A 157 33.69 5.88 5.91
C ASN A 157 32.89 5.27 7.11
N ILE A 158 31.56 5.42 7.15
CA ILE A 158 30.68 4.94 8.22
C ILE A 158 30.27 3.49 7.92
N PRO A 159 30.30 2.57 8.91
CA PRO A 159 29.87 1.19 8.70
C PRO A 159 28.37 1.08 8.41
N TRP A 160 28.00 0.03 7.66
CA TRP A 160 26.65 -0.16 7.09
C TRP A 160 25.50 -0.15 8.12
N TYR A 161 25.72 -0.69 9.32
CA TYR A 161 24.71 -0.75 10.38
C TYR A 161 24.38 0.63 10.94
N LEU A 162 25.38 1.51 11.11
CA LEU A 162 25.16 2.89 11.54
C LEU A 162 24.39 3.68 10.48
N ASN A 163 24.66 3.44 9.20
CA ASN A 163 23.90 4.05 8.11
C ASN A 163 22.43 3.61 8.12
N TYR A 164 22.16 2.34 8.45
CA TYR A 164 20.79 1.84 8.56
C TYR A 164 20.04 2.48 9.74
N VAL A 165 20.69 2.60 10.90
CA VAL A 165 20.13 3.29 12.07
C VAL A 165 19.89 4.77 11.76
N LEU A 166 20.86 5.45 11.15
CA LEU A 166 20.74 6.86 10.76
C LEU A 166 19.57 7.06 9.77
N TYR A 167 19.42 6.15 8.80
CA TYR A 167 18.29 6.14 7.88
C TYR A 167 16.97 6.04 8.61
N TYR A 168 16.80 5.06 9.50
CA TYR A 168 15.53 4.84 10.18
C TYR A 168 15.18 5.96 11.16
N VAL A 169 16.18 6.49 11.88
CA VAL A 169 16.00 7.60 12.82
C VAL A 169 15.65 8.89 12.07
N SER A 170 16.37 9.20 10.98
CA SER A 170 16.10 10.41 10.20
C SER A 170 14.74 10.36 9.49
N THR A 171 14.33 9.22 8.92
CA THR A 171 12.98 9.06 8.35
C THR A 171 11.90 9.31 9.39
N MET A 172 12.01 8.69 10.58
CA MET A 172 11.04 8.92 11.65
C MET A 172 11.02 10.37 12.13
N LEU A 173 12.18 10.97 12.41
CA LEU A 173 12.25 12.35 12.92
C LEU A 173 11.67 13.35 11.92
N ILE A 174 12.09 13.28 10.65
CA ILE A 174 11.64 14.22 9.62
C ILE A 174 10.15 14.00 9.31
N SER A 175 9.68 12.76 9.29
CA SER A 175 8.27 12.43 9.17
C SER A 175 7.43 13.06 10.28
N ILE A 176 7.88 13.00 11.53
CA ILE A 176 7.17 13.58 12.68
C ILE A 176 7.13 15.12 12.57
N LEU A 177 8.24 15.73 12.15
CA LEU A 177 8.31 17.18 11.93
C LEU A 177 7.31 17.62 10.84
N ILE A 178 7.31 16.94 9.70
CA ILE A 178 6.39 17.27 8.59
C ILE A 178 4.94 17.06 8.99
N TYR A 179 4.62 15.94 9.65
CA TYR A 179 3.28 15.71 10.15
C TYR A 179 2.81 16.83 11.09
N LYS A 180 3.67 17.25 12.03
CA LYS A 180 3.33 18.26 13.03
C LYS A 180 3.20 19.66 12.44
N TYR A 181 4.10 20.06 11.53
CA TYR A 181 4.21 21.43 11.02
C TYR A 181 3.53 21.68 9.68
N PHE A 182 3.26 20.65 8.87
CA PHE A 182 2.61 20.81 7.57
C PHE A 182 1.27 20.10 7.51
N GLU A 183 1.22 18.78 7.71
CA GLU A 183 -0.04 18.04 7.52
C GLU A 183 -1.10 18.47 8.52
N ARG A 184 -0.80 18.47 9.82
CA ARG A 184 -1.77 18.85 10.86
C ARG A 184 -2.36 20.26 10.71
N PRO A 185 -1.59 21.33 10.45
CA PRO A 185 -2.17 22.66 10.26
C PRO A 185 -2.98 22.77 8.97
N ILE A 186 -2.53 22.14 7.87
CA ILE A 186 -3.25 22.19 6.59
C ILE A 186 -4.60 21.48 6.72
N THR A 187 -4.66 20.31 7.35
CA THR A 187 -5.93 19.60 7.55
C THR A 187 -6.90 20.40 8.42
N LYS A 188 -6.40 21.10 9.44
CA LYS A 188 -7.22 21.99 10.29
C LYS A 188 -7.75 23.22 9.55
N LEU A 189 -7.03 23.72 8.54
CA LEU A 189 -7.52 24.83 7.71
C LEU A 189 -8.69 24.38 6.82
N ARG A 190 -8.65 23.15 6.29
CA ARG A 190 -9.73 22.58 5.48
C ARG A 190 -11.05 22.38 6.23
N GLU A 191 -11.01 22.16 7.54
CA GLU A 191 -12.25 22.02 8.32
C GLU A 191 -12.88 23.38 8.67
N LYS A 192 -12.15 24.49 8.49
CA LYS A 192 -12.60 25.84 8.81
C LYS A 192 -13.11 26.64 7.60
N PHE A 193 -12.74 26.26 6.38
CA PHE A 193 -13.10 26.92 5.13
C PHE A 193 -13.65 25.89 4.15
#